data_AF-A0A6A7VYD4-F1
#
_entry.id   AF-A0A6A7VYD4-F1
#
_cell.length_a   1.000
_cell.length_b   1.000
_cell.length_c   1.000
_cell.angle_alpha   90.00
_cell.angle_beta   90.00
_cell.angle_gamma   90.00
#
_symmetry.space_group_name_H-M   'P 1'
#
loop_
_entity.id
_entity.type
_entity.pdbx_description
1 polymer ?
#
loop_
_entity_poly.entity_id
_entity_poly.type
_entity_poly.pdbx_seq_one_letter_code
_entity_poly.pdbx_strand_id
1 'polypeptide(L)'
;MSVKNIILASVLAIVVLAAGSVIGCYFHYNNQEISLRQQSEAQRGKIEGVHDKMWKVLQQKAQVTDEYKSAFESIYPKLIEGRYSKGDGSLMKWIKESNPNFDVSLYKDLMQSIEIQRSEFQTSQERMLDIIREHETLVKTYPAKWFISDTKPIEYKVISSSKTKMIMQLGEDNDVDLFKK
;
A
#
# COMPACT_ATOMS: atom_id res chain seq x y z
N MET A 1 -2.02 63.56 -17.28
CA MET A 1 -2.54 62.74 -16.16
C MET A 1 -1.83 63.20 -14.90
N SER A 2 -2.53 63.58 -13.82
CA SER A 2 -1.83 64.05 -12.60
C SER A 2 -1.00 62.92 -12.00
N VAL A 3 0.14 63.21 -11.37
CA VAL A 3 1.01 62.22 -10.70
C VAL A 3 0.20 61.32 -9.74
N LYS A 4 -0.83 61.88 -9.08
CA LYS A 4 -1.74 61.14 -8.21
C LYS A 4 -2.54 60.06 -8.95
N ASN A 5 -2.98 60.33 -10.18
CA ASN A 5 -3.75 59.37 -10.98
C ASN A 5 -2.86 58.22 -11.50
N ILE A 6 -1.58 58.51 -11.79
CA ILE A 6 -0.60 57.49 -12.19
C ILE A 6 -0.28 56.56 -11.01
N ILE A 7 -0.06 57.14 -9.82
CA ILE A 7 0.15 56.37 -8.59
C ILE A 7 -1.08 55.49 -8.29
N LEU A 8 -2.30 56.05 -8.38
CA LEU A 8 -3.53 55.30 -8.14
C LEU A 8 -3.71 54.15 -9.14
N ALA A 9 -3.44 54.38 -10.43
CA ALA A 9 -3.51 53.34 -11.45
C ALA A 9 -2.47 52.23 -11.22
N SER A 10 -1.24 52.58 -10.81
CA SER A 10 -0.20 51.60 -10.50
C SER A 10 -0.56 50.73 -9.28
N VAL A 11 -1.14 51.33 -8.23
CA VAL A 11 -1.59 50.60 -7.05
C VAL A 11 -2.75 49.67 -7.40
N LEU A 12 -3.70 50.15 -8.20
CA LEU A 12 -4.82 49.33 -8.67
C LEU A 12 -4.33 48.12 -9.49
N ALA A 13 -3.36 48.31 -10.37
CA ALA A 13 -2.77 47.24 -11.17
C ALA A 13 -2.10 46.17 -10.30
N ILE A 14 -1.37 46.56 -9.26
CA ILE A 14 -0.74 45.64 -8.30
C ILE A 14 -1.81 44.85 -7.53
N VAL A 15 -2.88 45.51 -7.08
CA VAL A 15 -3.98 44.84 -6.37
C VAL A 15 -4.67 43.81 -7.25
N VAL A 16 -4.93 44.14 -8.53
CA VAL A 16 -5.54 43.21 -9.49
C VAL A 16 -4.64 42.01 -9.74
N LEU A 17 -3.33 42.22 -9.91
CA LEU A 17 -2.37 41.14 -10.08
C LEU A 17 -2.31 40.24 -8.84
N ALA A 18 -2.22 40.82 -7.64
CA ALA A 18 -2.21 40.08 -6.39
C ALA A 18 -3.50 39.25 -6.21
N ALA A 19 -4.67 39.84 -6.48
CA ALA A 19 -5.95 39.13 -6.43
C ALA A 19 -5.99 37.97 -7.44
N GLY A 20 -5.50 38.18 -8.66
CA GLY A 20 -5.37 37.13 -9.68
C GLY A 20 -4.47 35.99 -9.22
N SER A 21 -3.33 36.29 -8.57
CA SER A 21 -2.43 35.27 -8.02
C SER A 21 -3.07 34.44 -6.92
N VAL A 22 -3.81 35.07 -5.99
CA VAL A 22 -4.53 34.38 -4.90
C VAL A 22 -5.58 33.41 -5.46
N ILE A 23 -6.35 33.84 -6.46
CA ILE A 23 -7.33 32.99 -7.14
C ILE A 23 -6.64 31.84 -7.87
N GLY A 24 -5.51 32.10 -8.54
CA GLY A 24 -4.71 31.07 -9.19
C GLY A 24 -4.21 30.00 -8.21
N CYS A 25 -3.66 30.42 -7.07
CA CYS A 25 -3.25 29.52 -5.99
C CYS A 25 -4.42 28.69 -5.45
N TYR A 26 -5.59 29.30 -5.28
CA TYR A 26 -6.80 28.61 -4.84
C TYR A 26 -7.14 27.43 -5.77
N PHE A 27 -7.27 27.67 -7.07
CA PHE A 27 -7.59 26.58 -8.02
C PHE A 27 -6.47 25.55 -8.10
N HIS A 28 -5.20 25.98 -8.07
CA HIS A 28 -4.07 25.07 -8.14
C HIS A 28 -4.05 24.06 -6.98
N TYR A 29 -4.14 24.53 -5.74
CA TYR A 29 -4.07 23.66 -4.57
C TYR A 29 -5.30 22.77 -4.41
N ASN A 30 -6.50 23.27 -4.73
CA ASN A 30 -7.70 22.41 -4.72
C ASN A 30 -7.65 21.34 -5.82
N ASN A 31 -7.14 21.65 -7.01
CA ASN A 31 -6.96 20.64 -8.07
C ASN A 31 -5.93 19.59 -7.68
N GLN A 32 -4.84 19.98 -7.02
CA GLN A 32 -3.83 19.05 -6.52
C GLN A 32 -4.42 18.12 -5.44
N GLU A 33 -5.23 18.66 -4.54
CA GLU A 33 -5.95 17.89 -3.51
C GLU A 33 -6.90 16.85 -4.13
N ILE A 34 -7.73 17.27 -5.09
CA ILE A 34 -8.64 16.38 -5.82
C ILE A 34 -7.87 15.29 -6.56
N SER A 35 -6.75 15.64 -7.18
CA SER A 35 -5.89 14.68 -7.87
C SER A 35 -5.35 13.61 -6.91
N LEU A 36 -4.88 14.00 -5.72
CA LEU A 36 -4.40 13.05 -4.71
C LEU A 36 -5.53 12.12 -4.22
N ARG A 37 -6.76 12.64 -4.06
CA ARG A 37 -7.91 11.78 -3.74
C ARG A 37 -8.21 10.79 -4.87
N GLN A 38 -8.26 11.23 -6.12
CA GLN A 38 -8.47 10.35 -7.26
C GLN A 38 -7.36 9.30 -7.38
N GLN A 39 -6.11 9.68 -7.15
CA GLN A 39 -4.98 8.76 -7.09
C GLN A 39 -5.15 7.73 -5.96
N SER A 40 -5.62 8.15 -4.79
CA SER A 40 -5.90 7.23 -3.69
C SER A 40 -7.00 6.22 -4.04
N GLU A 41 -8.11 6.66 -4.65
CA GLU A 41 -9.19 5.75 -5.07
C GLU A 41 -8.69 4.74 -6.13
N ALA A 42 -7.96 5.22 -7.14
CA ALA A 42 -7.35 4.35 -8.14
C ALA A 42 -6.37 3.35 -7.51
N GLN A 43 -5.59 3.80 -6.52
CA GLN A 43 -4.65 2.95 -5.80
C GLN A 43 -5.36 1.89 -4.95
N ARG A 44 -6.57 2.15 -4.40
CA ARG A 44 -7.39 1.11 -3.73
C ARG A 44 -7.72 -0.01 -4.70
N GLY A 45 -8.22 0.33 -5.89
CA GLY A 45 -8.51 -0.66 -6.93
C GLY A 45 -7.25 -1.43 -7.37
N LYS A 46 -6.09 -0.77 -7.43
CA LYS A 46 -4.81 -1.45 -7.72
C LYS A 46 -4.41 -2.44 -6.63
N ILE A 47 -4.57 -2.09 -5.36
CA ILE A 47 -4.29 -2.99 -4.23
C ILE A 47 -5.19 -4.22 -4.30
N GLU A 48 -6.49 -4.04 -4.56
CA GLU A 48 -7.43 -5.13 -4.75
C GLU A 48 -7.04 -6.03 -5.95
N GLY A 49 -6.73 -5.43 -7.09
CA GLY A 49 -6.31 -6.17 -8.29
C GLY A 49 -5.01 -6.96 -8.09
N VAL A 50 -4.02 -6.39 -7.40
CA VAL A 50 -2.76 -7.11 -7.06
C VAL A 50 -3.04 -8.25 -6.08
N HIS A 51 -3.92 -8.06 -5.11
CA HIS A 51 -4.32 -9.12 -4.19
C HIS A 51 -5.04 -10.27 -4.89
N ASP A 52 -5.99 -9.97 -5.78
CA ASP A 52 -6.71 -10.98 -6.57
C ASP A 52 -5.75 -11.73 -7.52
N LYS A 53 -4.84 -11.01 -8.20
CA LYS A 53 -3.78 -11.61 -9.01
C LYS A 53 -2.91 -12.55 -8.17
N MET A 54 -2.45 -12.11 -7.00
CA MET A 54 -1.69 -12.95 -6.06
C MET A 54 -2.46 -14.23 -5.75
N TRP A 55 -3.74 -14.10 -5.36
CA TRP A 55 -4.59 -15.25 -5.04
C TRP A 55 -4.71 -16.22 -6.21
N LYS A 56 -5.01 -15.73 -7.41
CA LYS A 56 -5.18 -16.54 -8.63
C LYS A 56 -3.90 -17.23 -9.06
N VAL A 57 -2.76 -16.53 -9.04
CA VAL A 57 -1.45 -17.13 -9.39
C VAL A 57 -1.11 -18.26 -8.42
N LEU A 58 -1.32 -18.05 -7.12
CA LEU A 58 -1.08 -19.08 -6.12
C LEU A 58 -2.04 -20.26 -6.25
N GLN A 59 -3.32 -20.00 -6.51
CA GLN A 59 -4.29 -21.06 -6.77
C GLN A 59 -3.96 -21.86 -8.03
N GLN A 60 -3.58 -21.21 -9.13
CA GLN A 60 -3.21 -21.88 -10.37
C GLN A 60 -1.96 -22.74 -10.17
N LYS A 61 -0.93 -22.22 -9.52
CA LYS A 61 0.27 -23.01 -9.18
C LYS A 61 -0.03 -24.18 -8.24
N ALA A 62 -1.05 -24.06 -7.39
CA ALA A 62 -1.52 -25.16 -6.53
C ALA A 62 -2.43 -26.17 -7.25
N GLN A 63 -3.25 -25.72 -8.20
CA GLN A 63 -4.17 -26.54 -9.00
C GLN A 63 -3.49 -27.35 -10.10
N VAL A 64 -2.29 -26.96 -10.55
CA VAL A 64 -1.45 -27.78 -11.45
C VAL A 64 -1.13 -29.15 -10.84
N THR A 65 -1.49 -29.39 -9.58
CA THR A 65 -1.20 -30.61 -8.84
C THR A 65 -2.41 -31.15 -8.06
N ASP A 66 -3.36 -31.82 -8.74
CA ASP A 66 -4.46 -32.56 -8.06
C ASP A 66 -3.93 -33.63 -7.08
N GLU A 67 -2.77 -34.23 -7.36
CA GLU A 67 -2.07 -35.17 -6.47
C GLU A 67 -1.46 -34.51 -5.22
N TYR A 68 -1.28 -33.18 -5.21
CA TYR A 68 -0.52 -32.47 -4.17
C TYR A 68 -1.36 -31.44 -3.40
N LYS A 69 -2.64 -31.31 -3.77
CA LYS A 69 -3.62 -30.39 -3.20
C LYS A 69 -3.80 -30.56 -1.68
N SER A 70 -3.77 -31.80 -1.18
CA SER A 70 -3.93 -32.11 0.25
C SER A 70 -2.75 -31.65 1.10
N ALA A 71 -1.51 -31.90 0.63
CA ALA A 71 -0.31 -31.34 1.25
C ALA A 71 -0.39 -29.81 1.23
N PHE A 72 -0.80 -29.25 0.10
CA PHE A 72 -0.88 -27.81 -0.11
C PHE A 72 -1.88 -27.09 0.80
N GLU A 73 -3.10 -27.58 0.91
CA GLU A 73 -4.16 -27.01 1.77
C GLU A 73 -3.75 -26.95 3.25
N SER A 74 -2.94 -27.90 3.71
CA SER A 74 -2.45 -27.91 5.10
C SER A 74 -1.29 -26.93 5.36
N ILE A 75 -0.50 -26.62 4.33
CA ILE A 75 0.68 -25.76 4.41
C ILE A 75 0.31 -24.30 4.15
N TYR A 76 -0.63 -24.08 3.22
CA TYR A 76 -0.98 -22.77 2.71
C TYR A 76 -1.35 -21.75 3.82
N PRO A 77 -2.19 -22.10 4.83
CA PRO A 77 -2.45 -21.21 5.96
C PRO A 77 -1.16 -20.87 6.74
N LYS A 78 -0.30 -21.86 6.96
CA LYS A 78 0.94 -21.69 7.73
C LYS A 78 2.01 -20.88 6.97
N LEU A 79 2.03 -20.98 5.64
CA LEU A 79 2.84 -20.13 4.75
C LEU A 79 2.35 -18.68 4.76
N ILE A 80 1.04 -18.47 4.68
CA ILE A 80 0.44 -17.13 4.75
C ILE A 80 0.71 -16.47 6.10
N GLU A 81 0.60 -17.24 7.20
CA GLU A 81 0.93 -16.82 8.56
C GLU A 81 2.43 -16.52 8.77
N GLY A 82 3.28 -16.78 7.79
CA GLY A 82 4.72 -16.50 7.88
C GLY A 82 5.48 -17.46 8.79
N ARG A 83 4.91 -18.63 9.15
CA ARG A 83 5.60 -19.61 10.00
C ARG A 83 6.79 -20.27 9.32
N TYR A 84 6.85 -20.27 7.99
CA TYR A 84 7.85 -21.01 7.21
C TYR A 84 8.68 -20.14 6.26
N SER A 85 8.63 -18.81 6.40
CA SER A 85 9.35 -17.86 5.54
C SER A 85 10.84 -17.68 5.87
N LYS A 86 11.42 -18.43 6.82
CA LYS A 86 12.82 -18.27 7.27
C LYS A 86 13.84 -19.31 6.78
N GLY A 87 13.54 -20.09 5.74
CA GLY A 87 14.58 -20.83 5.00
C GLY A 87 15.33 -21.94 5.78
N ASP A 88 14.79 -22.44 6.89
CA ASP A 88 15.42 -23.47 7.73
C ASP A 88 15.29 -24.91 7.18
N GLY A 89 14.58 -25.09 6.05
CA GLY A 89 14.31 -26.39 5.44
C GLY A 89 13.33 -27.28 6.21
N SER A 90 12.75 -26.82 7.32
CA SER A 90 11.77 -27.58 8.13
C SER A 90 10.50 -27.89 7.35
N LEU A 91 10.02 -26.94 6.56
CA LEU A 91 8.86 -27.16 5.70
C LEU A 91 9.17 -28.19 4.60
N MET A 92 10.38 -28.13 4.02
CA MET A 92 10.80 -29.10 2.99
C MET A 92 10.89 -30.52 3.56
N LYS A 93 11.35 -30.67 4.81
CA LYS A 93 11.32 -31.95 5.53
C LYS A 93 9.90 -32.44 5.76
N TRP A 94 9.04 -31.59 6.31
CA TRP A 94 7.63 -31.93 6.57
C TRP A 94 6.87 -32.32 5.29
N ILE A 95 7.15 -31.63 4.17
CA ILE A 95 6.57 -31.96 2.87
C ILE A 95 7.09 -33.30 2.35
N LYS A 96 8.41 -33.55 2.40
CA LYS A 96 8.98 -34.85 2.02
C LYS A 96 8.47 -35.99 2.90
N GLU A 97 8.24 -35.74 4.19
CA GLU A 97 7.68 -36.69 5.14
C GLU A 97 6.20 -37.00 4.84
N SER A 98 5.43 -35.98 4.46
CA SER A 98 4.00 -36.14 4.12
C SER A 98 3.80 -36.71 2.71
N ASN A 99 4.71 -36.44 1.78
CA ASN A 99 4.70 -36.96 0.42
C ASN A 99 6.13 -37.17 -0.11
N PRO A 100 6.66 -38.41 -0.07
CA PRO A 100 8.01 -38.73 -0.53
C PRO A 100 8.26 -38.45 -2.02
N ASN A 101 7.22 -38.45 -2.85
CA ASN A 101 7.31 -38.18 -4.30
C ASN A 101 7.26 -36.68 -4.63
N PHE A 102 7.28 -35.81 -3.63
CA PHE A 102 7.17 -34.37 -3.82
C PHE A 102 8.35 -33.78 -4.60
N ASP A 103 8.05 -33.18 -5.76
CA ASP A 103 9.05 -32.46 -6.53
C ASP A 103 9.41 -31.13 -5.84
N VAL A 104 10.62 -31.10 -5.29
CA VAL A 104 11.26 -29.95 -4.67
C VAL A 104 11.32 -28.73 -5.61
N SER A 105 11.33 -28.94 -6.92
CA SER A 105 11.38 -27.88 -7.93
C SER A 105 10.08 -27.06 -7.98
N LEU A 106 8.92 -27.72 -7.94
CA LEU A 106 7.60 -27.09 -7.96
C LEU A 106 7.36 -26.24 -6.71
N TYR A 107 7.83 -26.73 -5.56
CA TYR A 107 7.82 -25.97 -4.32
C TYR A 107 8.65 -24.70 -4.40
N LYS A 108 9.87 -24.81 -4.93
CA LYS A 108 10.77 -23.66 -5.04
C LYS A 108 10.15 -22.59 -5.95
N ASP A 109 9.57 -22.99 -7.07
CA ASP A 109 8.88 -22.09 -8.01
C ASP A 109 7.66 -21.39 -7.36
N LEU A 110 6.87 -22.14 -6.60
CA LEU A 110 5.75 -21.57 -5.86
C LEU A 110 6.22 -20.61 -4.76
N MET A 111 7.21 -20.99 -3.95
CA MET A 111 7.74 -20.13 -2.89
C MET A 111 8.28 -18.82 -3.45
N GLN A 112 9.00 -18.90 -4.56
CA GLN A 112 9.45 -17.73 -5.30
C GLN A 112 8.25 -16.89 -5.77
N SER A 113 7.19 -17.52 -6.24
CA SER A 113 5.96 -16.82 -6.65
C SER A 113 5.26 -16.15 -5.47
N ILE A 114 5.19 -16.80 -4.30
CA ILE A 114 4.66 -16.21 -3.06
C ILE A 114 5.46 -14.96 -2.70
N GLU A 115 6.78 -15.05 -2.69
CA GLU A 115 7.66 -13.92 -2.36
C GLU A 115 7.45 -12.74 -3.31
N ILE A 116 7.44 -12.99 -4.62
CA ILE A 116 7.21 -11.98 -5.65
C ILE A 116 5.84 -11.32 -5.46
N GLN A 117 4.77 -12.12 -5.34
CA GLN A 117 3.41 -11.58 -5.24
C GLN A 117 3.18 -10.82 -3.92
N ARG A 118 3.75 -11.29 -2.81
CA ARG A 118 3.68 -10.57 -1.52
C ARG A 118 4.46 -9.26 -1.56
N SER A 119 5.63 -9.24 -2.22
CA SER A 119 6.41 -8.01 -2.43
C SER A 119 5.67 -7.00 -3.31
N GLU A 120 5.04 -7.45 -4.40
CA GLU A 120 4.19 -6.61 -5.26
C GLU A 120 3.00 -6.04 -4.48
N PHE A 121 2.36 -6.87 -3.65
CA PHE A 121 1.26 -6.45 -2.79
C PHE A 121 1.70 -5.42 -1.74
N GLN A 122 2.83 -5.64 -1.08
CA GLN A 122 3.41 -4.69 -0.12
C GLN A 122 3.73 -3.36 -0.80
N THR A 123 4.41 -3.37 -1.95
CA THR A 123 4.74 -2.16 -2.73
C THR A 123 3.48 -1.37 -3.09
N SER A 124 2.39 -2.05 -3.43
CA SER A 124 1.10 -1.41 -3.72
C SER A 124 0.50 -0.72 -2.48
N GLN A 125 0.61 -1.33 -1.30
CA GLN A 125 0.17 -0.70 -0.05
C GLN A 125 1.07 0.47 0.37
N GLU A 126 2.39 0.36 0.17
CA GLU A 126 3.34 1.45 0.43
C GLU A 126 3.04 2.67 -0.43
N ARG A 127 2.75 2.48 -1.73
CA ARG A 127 2.38 3.59 -2.60
C ARG A 127 1.11 4.30 -2.13
N MET A 128 0.14 3.57 -1.57
CA MET A 128 -1.04 4.18 -0.95
C MET A 128 -0.66 5.06 0.24
N LEU A 129 0.21 4.57 1.13
CA LEU A 129 0.68 5.33 2.28
C LEU A 129 1.44 6.60 1.85
N ASP A 130 2.21 6.53 0.77
CA ASP A 130 2.86 7.71 0.19
C ASP A 130 1.86 8.75 -0.33
N ILE A 131 0.79 8.32 -1.03
CA ILE A 131 -0.26 9.24 -1.49
C ILE A 131 -0.95 9.92 -0.30
N ILE A 132 -1.23 9.17 0.76
CA ILE A 132 -1.82 9.72 2.00
C ILE A 132 -0.86 10.72 2.65
N ARG A 133 0.43 10.38 2.73
CA ARG A 133 1.46 11.28 3.26
C ARG A 133 1.57 12.57 2.42
N GLU A 134 1.54 12.47 1.10
CA GLU A 134 1.55 13.61 0.17
C GLU A 134 0.31 14.50 0.39
N HIS A 135 -0.88 13.90 0.52
CA HIS A 135 -2.13 14.60 0.81
C HIS A 135 -2.09 15.31 2.15
N GLU A 136 -1.68 14.62 3.22
CA GLU A 136 -1.54 15.23 4.53
C GLU A 136 -0.54 16.38 4.55
N THR A 137 0.59 16.21 3.85
CA THR A 137 1.62 17.25 3.74
C THR A 137 1.04 18.48 3.03
N LEU A 138 0.31 18.28 1.94
CA LEU A 138 -0.35 19.35 1.18
C LEU A 138 -1.35 20.12 2.05
N VAL A 139 -2.19 19.42 2.82
CA VAL A 139 -3.20 20.02 3.69
C VAL A 139 -2.58 20.75 4.89
N LYS A 140 -1.45 20.29 5.42
CA LYS A 140 -0.82 20.84 6.63
C LYS A 140 0.20 21.97 6.35
N THR A 141 0.71 22.08 5.12
CA THR A 141 1.81 23.00 4.78
C THR A 141 1.33 24.31 4.17
N TYR A 142 1.94 25.42 4.55
CA TYR A 142 1.69 26.74 3.95
C TYR A 142 2.48 26.89 2.64
N PRO A 143 1.93 27.58 1.61
CA PRO A 143 0.68 28.34 1.64
C PRO A 143 -0.57 27.50 1.31
N ALA A 144 -0.41 26.25 0.86
CA ALA A 144 -1.49 25.38 0.40
C ALA A 144 -2.65 25.23 1.40
N LYS A 145 -2.33 25.09 2.69
CA LYS A 145 -3.30 25.03 3.79
C LYS A 145 -4.33 26.18 3.81
N TRP A 146 -3.98 27.38 3.34
CA TRP A 146 -4.92 28.51 3.28
C TRP A 146 -5.95 28.41 2.17
N PHE A 147 -5.64 27.63 1.14
CA PHE A 147 -6.38 27.60 -0.11
C PHE A 147 -7.23 26.34 -0.27
N ILE A 148 -6.85 25.23 0.38
CA ILE A 148 -7.53 23.95 0.27
C ILE A 148 -8.87 23.98 1.02
N SER A 149 -9.93 23.56 0.32
CA SER A 149 -11.29 23.52 0.86
C SER A 149 -11.58 22.25 1.65
N ASP A 150 -11.15 21.09 1.14
CA ASP A 150 -11.33 19.81 1.82
C ASP A 150 -10.04 19.36 2.50
N THR A 151 -10.06 19.38 3.83
CA THR A 151 -8.93 19.01 4.68
C THR A 151 -9.09 17.63 5.32
N LYS A 152 -10.16 16.89 4.97
CA LYS A 152 -10.44 15.58 5.56
C LYS A 152 -9.34 14.58 5.21
N PRO A 153 -8.82 13.82 6.17
CA PRO A 153 -7.80 12.82 5.90
C PRO A 153 -8.32 11.73 4.97
N ILE A 154 -7.44 11.15 4.15
CA ILE A 154 -7.76 9.97 3.36
C ILE A 154 -7.66 8.75 4.27
N GLU A 155 -8.80 8.12 4.57
CA GLU A 155 -8.83 6.93 5.42
C GLU A 155 -8.38 5.69 4.66
N TYR A 156 -7.38 4.98 5.18
CA TYR A 156 -6.93 3.71 4.64
C TYR A 156 -6.50 2.77 5.75
N LYS A 157 -7.00 1.53 5.69
CA LYS A 157 -6.61 0.46 6.59
C LYS A 157 -5.70 -0.51 5.85
N VAL A 158 -4.44 -0.57 6.27
CA VAL A 158 -3.46 -1.52 5.75
C VAL A 158 -3.96 -2.95 5.97
N ILE A 159 -3.83 -3.77 4.94
CA ILE A 159 -4.17 -5.19 4.97
C ILE A 159 -2.98 -5.94 5.57
N SER A 160 -3.15 -6.33 6.84
CA SER A 160 -2.15 -7.06 7.62
C SER A 160 -2.75 -8.26 8.35
N SER A 161 -1.87 -9.17 8.78
CA SER A 161 -2.27 -10.38 9.51
C SER A 161 -2.85 -10.05 10.89
N SER A 162 -3.71 -10.92 11.42
CA SER A 162 -4.23 -10.77 12.78
C SER A 162 -3.12 -10.76 13.83
N LYS A 163 -2.06 -11.57 13.66
CA LYS A 163 -0.87 -11.55 14.53
C LYS A 163 -0.24 -10.17 14.54
N THR A 164 0.00 -9.59 13.36
CA THR A 164 0.57 -8.24 13.24
C THR A 164 -0.33 -7.19 13.89
N LYS A 165 -1.66 -7.28 13.71
CA LYS A 165 -2.59 -6.36 14.37
C LYS A 165 -2.52 -6.45 15.89
N MET A 166 -2.42 -7.66 16.44
CA MET A 166 -2.24 -7.86 17.88
C MET A 166 -0.89 -7.32 18.37
N ILE A 167 0.21 -7.60 17.66
CA ILE A 167 1.54 -7.05 18.00
C ILE A 167 1.51 -5.52 18.02
N MET A 168 0.91 -4.89 17.00
CA MET A 168 0.79 -3.43 16.93
C MET A 168 -0.10 -2.86 18.06
N GLN A 169 -1.08 -3.62 18.54
CA GLN A 169 -1.92 -3.23 19.67
C GLN A 169 -1.18 -3.40 21.02
N LEU A 170 -0.42 -4.48 21.16
CA LEU A 170 0.31 -4.82 22.38
C LEU A 170 1.61 -4.00 22.51
N GLY A 171 2.19 -3.54 21.40
CA GLY A 171 3.49 -2.88 21.36
C GLY A 171 4.68 -3.83 21.59
N GLU A 172 4.42 -5.13 21.67
CA GLU A 172 5.39 -6.16 22.02
C GLU A 172 5.33 -7.32 21.02
N ASP A 173 6.49 -7.79 20.55
CA ASP A 173 6.64 -8.98 19.70
C ASP A 173 7.50 -10.03 20.43
N ASN A 174 6.93 -10.55 21.53
CA ASN A 174 7.64 -11.48 22.42
C ASN A 174 7.50 -12.96 21.99
N ASP A 175 6.73 -13.26 20.94
CA ASP A 175 6.47 -14.62 20.47
C ASP A 175 7.44 -15.00 19.33
N VAL A 176 8.70 -15.19 19.72
CA VAL A 176 9.80 -15.63 18.85
C VAL A 176 9.96 -17.16 18.80
N ASP A 177 9.19 -17.89 19.60
CA ASP A 177 9.30 -19.34 19.72
C ASP A 177 8.50 -20.05 18.62
N LEU A 178 9.21 -20.46 17.57
CA LEU A 178 8.64 -21.06 16.35
C LEU A 178 8.17 -22.51 16.56
N PHE A 179 8.58 -23.14 17.66
CA PHE A 179 8.35 -24.55 17.96
C PHE A 179 7.92 -24.72 19.42
N LYS A 180 6.71 -24.28 19.78
CA LYS A 180 6.11 -24.81 21.02
C LYS A 180 5.96 -26.33 20.81
N LYS A 181 6.82 -27.09 21.50
CA LYS A 181 6.79 -28.56 21.58
C LYS A 181 5.45 -29.05 22.11
#